data_AF-A0A836HDS9-F1
#
_entry.id   AF-A0A836HDS9-F1
#
_cell.length_a   1.000
_cell.length_b   1.000
_cell.length_c   1.000
_cell.angle_alpha   90.00
_cell.angle_beta   90.00
_cell.angle_gamma   90.00
#
_symmetry.space_group_name_H-M   'P 1'
#
loop_
_entity.id
_entity.type
_entity.pdbx_description
1 polymer ?
#
loop_
_entity_poly.entity_id
_entity_poly.type
_entity_poly.pdbx_seq_one_letter_code
_entity_poly.pdbx_strand_id
1 'polypeptide(L)'
;MCLRVKTHPVCPTAAAAARHPSVLLILVTGIPASGKSTFLAAAQHYVLQPDGTLGTVPLFGGRSRGRIHSVLQLDEVLEDLSAAATQTTDPATSAGKRKFNPLLWKRATRRLLELTQSTLHACIEETAGCDETAHVVVPIVFVEDNMHYRSMRERYYQLCRTLEGKAYSLPSLHDASITAAQSQQPFIPLFELRFSTPLDVCLARNAQRDQSWDASNGEKANAPAWVPPPVICSMDALFDHCCVATGVVDHGARNACEVEGWQWTATTQPWGLVVHATRGVTLDKNCPGTLAETAAGFFEVALQQPEAWDECQRQYQDVLRARLLRLREDEPLNENACLLRTAKAVETPHTHKLDLQLRSVVHAFLCQQTHQNACDNDDESSTRQRTAVFRKSLAAAKREAAQRFKVQIRQLSTTGNNVMDNAAVDVLSRSIDDIQESVIQQFQQTVLGLWEELEGCVSSLPHTQ
;
A
#
# COMPACT_ATOMS: atom_id res chain seq x y z
N MET A 1 -27.84 -44.96 17.38
CA MET A 1 -28.11 -44.58 15.98
C MET A 1 -26.79 -44.13 15.34
N CYS A 2 -26.23 -44.95 14.44
CA CYS A 2 -25.01 -44.60 13.70
C CYS A 2 -25.39 -43.80 12.45
N LEU A 3 -25.01 -42.53 12.40
CA LEU A 3 -25.10 -41.73 11.18
C LEU A 3 -23.92 -42.06 10.27
N ARG A 4 -24.18 -42.92 9.27
CA ARG A 4 -23.27 -43.12 8.13
C ARG A 4 -23.26 -41.84 7.29
N VAL A 5 -22.18 -41.08 7.39
CA VAL A 5 -21.84 -40.03 6.42
C VAL A 5 -21.46 -40.74 5.12
N LYS A 6 -22.29 -40.60 4.08
CA LYS A 6 -21.92 -40.99 2.71
C LYS A 6 -20.81 -40.06 2.24
N THR A 7 -19.58 -40.53 2.23
CA THR A 7 -18.50 -39.91 1.46
C THR A 7 -18.72 -40.24 0.00
N HIS A 8 -19.15 -39.23 -0.78
CA HIS A 8 -19.07 -39.33 -2.23
C HIS A 8 -17.59 -39.29 -2.62
N PRO A 9 -17.10 -40.21 -3.48
CA PRO A 9 -15.75 -40.12 -4.02
C PRO A 9 -15.68 -38.85 -4.87
N VAL A 10 -14.88 -37.88 -4.42
CA VAL A 10 -14.47 -36.75 -5.24
C VAL A 10 -13.63 -37.34 -6.37
N CYS A 11 -14.17 -37.29 -7.58
CA CYS A 11 -13.46 -37.65 -8.79
C CYS A 11 -12.18 -36.79 -8.86
N PRO A 12 -10.98 -37.36 -9.07
CA PRO A 12 -9.79 -36.57 -9.29
C PRO A 12 -9.93 -35.87 -10.63
N THR A 13 -10.43 -34.62 -10.61
CA THR A 13 -10.30 -33.70 -11.74
C THR A 13 -8.83 -33.63 -12.12
N ALA A 14 -8.54 -33.85 -13.39
CA ALA A 14 -7.22 -33.73 -13.99
C ALA A 14 -6.43 -32.59 -13.32
N ALA A 15 -5.24 -32.90 -12.81
CA ALA A 15 -4.35 -31.91 -12.23
C ALA A 15 -4.23 -30.76 -13.24
N ALA A 16 -4.85 -29.62 -12.94
CA ALA A 16 -4.78 -28.44 -13.79
C ALA A 16 -3.30 -28.11 -13.93
N ALA A 17 -2.77 -28.20 -15.16
CA ALA A 17 -1.37 -27.90 -15.42
C ALA A 17 -1.07 -26.51 -14.85
N ALA A 18 -0.03 -26.42 -14.02
CA ALA A 18 0.28 -25.20 -13.30
C ALA A 18 0.61 -24.10 -14.32
N ARG A 19 -0.18 -23.02 -14.30
CA ARG A 19 -0.08 -21.95 -15.29
C ARG A 19 1.01 -20.96 -14.90
N HIS A 20 1.75 -20.46 -15.88
CA HIS A 20 2.72 -19.38 -15.67
C HIS A 20 2.01 -18.03 -15.50
N PRO A 21 2.51 -17.16 -14.60
CA PRO A 21 2.05 -15.78 -14.49
C PRO A 21 2.22 -14.99 -15.80
N SER A 22 1.23 -14.18 -16.15
CA SER A 22 1.35 -13.22 -17.27
C SER A 22 2.16 -11.99 -16.87
N VAL A 23 2.05 -11.57 -15.61
CA VAL A 23 2.81 -10.46 -15.02
C VAL A 23 2.79 -10.62 -13.50
N LEU A 24 3.90 -10.30 -12.84
CA LEU A 24 4.02 -10.30 -11.39
C LEU A 24 3.96 -8.87 -10.87
N LEU A 25 2.95 -8.55 -10.05
CA LEU A 25 2.84 -7.25 -9.40
C LEU A 25 3.37 -7.34 -7.96
N ILE A 26 4.34 -6.48 -7.63
CA ILE A 26 4.94 -6.40 -6.30
C ILE A 26 4.68 -5.00 -5.72
N LEU A 27 3.89 -4.93 -4.65
CA LEU A 27 3.66 -3.71 -3.90
C LEU A 27 4.76 -3.56 -2.86
N VAL A 28 5.60 -2.54 -2.98
CA VAL A 28 6.66 -2.24 -2.02
C VAL A 28 6.11 -1.25 -1.00
N THR A 29 5.84 -1.73 0.22
CA THR A 29 5.13 -0.99 1.27
C THR A 29 6.00 -0.76 2.50
N GLY A 30 5.64 0.25 3.30
CA GLY A 30 6.36 0.63 4.51
C GLY A 30 6.32 2.13 4.73
N ILE A 31 6.52 2.59 5.96
CA ILE A 31 6.46 4.03 6.29
C ILE A 31 7.57 4.83 5.57
N PRO A 32 7.47 6.17 5.48
CA PRO A 32 8.52 7.00 4.91
C PRO A 32 9.90 6.71 5.51
N ALA A 33 10.94 6.78 4.68
CA ALA A 33 12.34 6.49 5.06
C ALA A 33 12.65 5.05 5.55
N SER A 34 11.74 4.09 5.31
CA SER A 34 11.97 2.67 5.63
C SER A 34 13.01 1.96 4.76
N GLY A 35 13.38 2.52 3.61
CA GLY A 35 14.42 1.98 2.69
C GLY A 35 13.91 1.46 1.35
N LYS A 36 12.62 1.66 1.04
CA LYS A 36 11.95 1.16 -0.18
C LYS A 36 12.62 1.58 -1.47
N SER A 37 12.77 2.89 -1.70
CA SER A 37 13.35 3.44 -2.93
C SER A 37 14.82 3.03 -3.11
N THR A 38 15.55 2.93 -2.00
CA THR A 38 16.94 2.43 -1.99
C THR A 38 17.02 0.96 -2.38
N PHE A 39 16.13 0.12 -1.86
CA PHE A 39 16.02 -1.28 -2.30
C PHE A 39 15.68 -1.38 -3.78
N LEU A 40 14.76 -0.57 -4.29
CA LEU A 40 14.36 -0.61 -5.70
C LEU A 40 15.49 -0.20 -6.65
N ALA A 41 16.26 0.81 -6.28
CA ALA A 41 17.47 1.17 -7.03
C ALA A 41 18.46 -0.01 -7.05
N ALA A 42 18.71 -0.66 -5.90
CA ALA A 42 19.57 -1.83 -5.82
C ALA A 42 19.01 -3.01 -6.62
N ALA A 43 17.69 -3.23 -6.62
CA ALA A 43 17.02 -4.27 -7.40
C ALA A 43 17.16 -4.04 -8.90
N GLN A 44 17.02 -2.81 -9.38
CA GLN A 44 17.27 -2.47 -10.78
C GLN A 44 18.73 -2.72 -11.17
N HIS A 45 19.69 -2.26 -10.35
CA HIS A 45 21.12 -2.53 -10.59
C HIS A 45 21.47 -4.02 -10.59
N TYR A 46 20.85 -4.78 -9.68
CA TYR A 46 21.04 -6.23 -9.58
C TYR A 46 20.62 -6.95 -10.87
N VAL A 47 19.50 -6.55 -11.48
CA VAL A 47 18.99 -7.18 -12.71
C VAL A 47 19.67 -6.65 -13.99
N LEU A 48 20.25 -5.45 -13.95
CA LEU A 48 20.89 -4.78 -15.09
C LEU A 48 22.42 -5.03 -15.18
N GLN A 49 22.98 -6.01 -14.49
CA GLN A 49 24.43 -6.23 -14.48
C GLN A 49 25.02 -6.44 -15.90
N PRO A 50 26.24 -5.92 -16.17
CA PRO A 50 26.77 -5.64 -17.51
C PRO A 50 27.18 -6.86 -18.36
N ASP A 51 27.08 -8.09 -17.86
CA ASP A 51 27.67 -9.28 -18.48
C ASP A 51 26.87 -9.88 -19.66
N GLY A 52 25.95 -9.11 -20.26
CA GLY A 52 25.35 -9.44 -21.57
C GLY A 52 24.32 -10.57 -21.57
N THR A 53 24.08 -11.26 -20.46
CA THR A 53 22.92 -12.15 -20.31
C THR A 53 21.67 -11.32 -20.04
N LEU A 54 20.70 -11.34 -20.97
CA LEU A 54 19.34 -10.80 -20.89
C LEU A 54 18.87 -10.65 -19.44
N GLY A 55 18.84 -9.41 -18.93
CA GLY A 55 18.57 -9.01 -17.54
C GLY A 55 17.31 -9.65 -16.96
N THR A 56 17.46 -10.90 -16.51
CA THR A 56 16.41 -11.78 -16.07
C THR A 56 16.90 -12.52 -14.84
N VAL A 57 16.00 -12.73 -13.89
CA VAL A 57 16.24 -13.46 -12.65
C VAL A 57 15.48 -14.77 -12.67
N PRO A 58 16.00 -15.86 -12.09
CA PRO A 58 15.15 -17.02 -11.83
C PRO A 58 14.01 -16.62 -10.91
N LEU A 59 12.86 -17.27 -11.02
CA LEU A 59 11.72 -17.12 -10.12
C LEU A 59 11.23 -18.51 -9.69
N PHE A 60 10.71 -18.59 -8.47
CA PHE A 60 9.97 -19.76 -7.98
C PHE A 60 10.78 -21.06 -8.00
N GLY A 61 12.06 -21.00 -7.65
CA GLY A 61 12.98 -22.14 -7.69
C GLY A 61 13.39 -22.50 -9.11
N GLY A 62 13.49 -21.51 -10.00
CA GLY A 62 13.84 -21.68 -11.41
C GLY A 62 12.70 -22.16 -12.32
N ARG A 63 11.45 -22.19 -11.83
CA ARG A 63 10.27 -22.60 -12.62
C ARG A 63 9.89 -21.58 -13.70
N SER A 64 10.26 -20.32 -13.51
CA SER A 64 10.15 -19.28 -14.54
C SER A 64 11.32 -18.32 -14.46
N ARG A 65 11.42 -17.43 -15.45
CA ARG A 65 12.36 -16.31 -15.44
C ARG A 65 11.55 -15.02 -15.30
N GLY A 66 12.06 -14.07 -14.53
CA GLY A 66 11.46 -12.76 -14.33
C GLY A 66 12.32 -11.67 -14.95
N ARG A 67 11.70 -10.59 -15.41
CA ARG A 67 12.39 -9.36 -15.84
C ARG A 67 11.73 -8.17 -15.19
N ILE A 68 12.50 -7.26 -14.60
CA ILE A 68 11.96 -5.98 -14.15
C ILE A 68 11.53 -5.19 -15.39
N HIS A 69 10.22 -5.07 -15.58
CA HIS A 69 9.63 -4.32 -16.69
C HIS A 69 9.43 -2.85 -16.30
N SER A 70 8.93 -2.60 -15.09
CA SER A 70 8.72 -1.24 -14.60
C SER A 70 8.88 -1.14 -13.08
N VAL A 71 9.33 0.02 -12.63
CA VAL A 71 9.34 0.44 -11.23
C VAL A 71 8.61 1.77 -11.17
N LEU A 72 7.45 1.78 -10.53
CA LEU A 72 6.60 2.95 -10.41
C LEU A 72 6.70 3.48 -8.98
N GLN A 73 7.26 4.68 -8.80
CA GLN A 73 7.51 5.26 -7.47
C GLN A 73 6.60 6.45 -7.19
N LEU A 74 6.06 6.51 -5.96
CA LEU A 74 5.24 7.64 -5.52
C LEU A 74 6.03 8.96 -5.59
N ASP A 75 7.31 8.93 -5.20
CA ASP A 75 8.15 10.13 -5.17
C ASP A 75 8.34 10.73 -6.58
N GLU A 76 8.54 9.91 -7.63
CA GLU A 76 8.62 10.38 -9.02
C GLU A 76 7.30 11.05 -9.46
N VAL A 77 6.16 10.44 -9.15
CA VAL A 77 4.83 11.00 -9.47
C VAL A 77 4.57 12.30 -8.71
N LEU A 78 5.04 12.41 -7.47
CA LEU A 78 4.96 13.64 -6.67
C LEU A 78 5.76 14.77 -7.30
N GLU A 79 6.95 14.48 -7.82
CA GLU A 79 7.78 15.46 -8.50
C GLU A 79 7.13 15.94 -9.80
N ASP A 80 6.61 15.02 -10.62
CA ASP A 80 5.90 15.35 -11.86
C ASP A 80 4.69 16.26 -11.62
N LEU A 81 3.84 15.90 -10.64
CA LEU A 81 2.67 16.70 -10.30
C LEU A 81 3.03 18.06 -9.70
N SER A 82 4.12 18.13 -8.92
CA SER A 82 4.63 19.39 -8.39
C SER A 82 5.14 20.31 -9.50
N ALA A 83 5.90 19.76 -10.46
CA ALA A 83 6.43 20.50 -11.60
C ALA A 83 5.29 21.04 -12.48
N ALA A 84 4.27 20.23 -12.75
CA ALA A 84 3.10 20.65 -13.52
C ALA A 84 2.31 21.81 -12.84
N ALA A 85 2.21 21.80 -11.51
CA ALA A 85 1.55 22.86 -10.75
C ALA A 85 2.33 24.19 -10.76
N THR A 86 3.66 24.14 -10.74
CA THR A 86 4.49 25.35 -10.81
C THR A 86 4.47 26.04 -12.17
N GLN A 87 4.18 25.34 -13.26
CA GLN A 87 4.05 25.95 -14.59
C GLN A 87 2.76 26.77 -14.76
N THR A 88 1.80 26.65 -13.85
CA THR A 88 0.51 27.34 -13.89
C THR A 88 0.40 28.52 -12.92
N THR A 89 1.41 28.76 -12.08
CA THR A 89 1.42 29.87 -11.10
C THR A 89 2.67 30.76 -11.24
N ASP A 90 2.47 32.06 -11.06
CA ASP A 90 3.47 33.15 -11.23
C ASP A 90 4.81 32.83 -10.52
N PRO A 91 5.98 32.94 -11.18
CA PRO A 91 7.29 32.51 -10.64
C PRO A 91 7.74 33.19 -9.33
N ALA A 92 7.08 34.26 -8.88
CA ALA A 92 7.50 35.08 -7.74
C ALA A 92 7.29 34.44 -6.35
N THR A 93 6.58 33.31 -6.23
CA THR A 93 6.31 32.63 -4.93
C THR A 93 7.06 31.30 -4.74
N SER A 94 7.96 30.94 -5.67
CA SER A 94 8.49 29.57 -5.79
C SER A 94 9.69 29.20 -4.89
N ALA A 95 10.17 30.11 -4.02
CA ALA A 95 11.32 29.86 -3.14
C ALA A 95 10.97 29.32 -1.73
N GLY A 96 9.74 28.88 -1.51
CA GLY A 96 9.32 28.29 -0.23
C GLY A 96 9.58 26.77 -0.20
N LYS A 97 10.19 26.29 0.89
CA LYS A 97 10.35 24.87 1.28
C LYS A 97 9.30 23.96 0.64
N ARG A 98 9.70 22.85 -0.02
CA ARG A 98 8.77 21.78 -0.48
C ARG A 98 8.01 21.23 0.74
N LYS A 99 6.93 21.89 1.13
CA LYS A 99 6.10 21.50 2.28
C LYS A 99 5.30 20.25 1.90
N PHE A 100 5.29 19.28 2.80
CA PHE A 100 4.46 18.09 2.66
C PHE A 100 2.99 18.49 2.48
N ASN A 101 2.35 17.95 1.44
CA ASN A 101 0.96 18.24 1.08
C ASN A 101 0.15 16.94 0.92
N PRO A 102 -0.65 16.56 1.94
CA PRO A 102 -1.55 15.41 1.91
C PRO A 102 -2.46 15.31 0.67
N LEU A 103 -2.97 16.44 0.15
CA LEU A 103 -3.83 16.44 -1.03
C LEU A 103 -3.05 16.13 -2.32
N LEU A 104 -1.81 16.64 -2.42
CA LEU A 104 -0.91 16.28 -3.51
C LEU A 104 -0.56 14.80 -3.47
N TRP A 105 -0.25 14.26 -2.28
CA TRP A 105 -0.02 12.83 -2.07
C TRP A 105 -1.22 11.98 -2.49
N LYS A 106 -2.44 12.39 -2.12
CA LYS A 106 -3.66 11.71 -2.58
C LYS A 106 -3.76 11.65 -4.10
N ARG A 107 -3.45 12.76 -4.79
CA ARG A 107 -3.45 12.81 -6.26
C ARG A 107 -2.35 11.93 -6.84
N ALA A 108 -1.16 11.93 -6.25
CA ALA A 108 -0.04 11.12 -6.67
C ALA A 108 -0.33 9.62 -6.54
N THR A 109 -0.86 9.16 -5.40
CA THR A 109 -1.28 7.75 -5.22
C THR A 109 -2.34 7.34 -6.25
N ARG A 110 -3.31 8.22 -6.56
CA ARG A 110 -4.30 7.92 -7.62
C ARG A 110 -3.63 7.79 -8.99
N ARG A 111 -2.74 8.73 -9.32
CA ARG A 111 -2.00 8.70 -10.58
C ARG A 111 -1.11 7.47 -10.69
N LEU A 112 -0.48 7.05 -9.59
CA LEU A 112 0.31 5.83 -9.50
C LEU A 112 -0.52 4.57 -9.79
N LEU A 113 -1.76 4.50 -9.28
CA LEU A 113 -2.70 3.41 -9.59
C LEU A 113 -3.08 3.38 -11.08
N GLU A 114 -3.33 4.54 -11.69
CA GLU A 114 -3.61 4.66 -13.13
C GLU A 114 -2.41 4.20 -13.98
N LEU A 115 -1.20 4.65 -13.64
CA LEU A 115 0.03 4.23 -14.31
C LEU A 115 0.22 2.71 -14.20
N THR A 116 -0.01 2.16 -13.00
CA THR A 116 0.05 0.71 -12.78
C THR A 116 -0.94 -0.03 -13.67
N GLN A 117 -2.19 0.44 -13.76
CA GLN A 117 -3.19 -0.16 -14.63
C GLN A 117 -2.74 -0.16 -16.10
N SER A 118 -2.22 0.97 -16.60
CA SER A 118 -1.70 1.06 -17.98
C SER A 118 -0.52 0.12 -18.22
N THR A 119 0.43 0.05 -17.28
CA THR A 119 1.60 -0.84 -17.39
C THR A 119 1.19 -2.32 -17.36
N LEU A 120 0.26 -2.71 -16.48
CA LEU A 120 -0.23 -4.09 -16.43
C LEU A 120 -0.94 -4.48 -17.72
N HIS A 121 -1.76 -3.59 -18.29
CA HIS A 121 -2.40 -3.81 -19.59
C HIS A 121 -1.35 -4.08 -20.69
N ALA A 122 -0.33 -3.23 -20.80
CA ALA A 122 0.74 -3.41 -21.78
C ALA A 122 1.49 -4.75 -21.59
N CYS A 123 1.84 -5.11 -20.35
CA CYS A 123 2.50 -6.39 -20.05
C CYS A 123 1.66 -7.62 -20.47
N ILE A 124 0.34 -7.55 -20.24
CA ILE A 124 -0.58 -8.64 -20.58
C ILE A 124 -0.70 -8.79 -22.11
N GLU A 125 -0.77 -7.67 -22.84
CA GLU A 125 -0.86 -7.68 -24.31
C GLU A 125 0.45 -8.20 -24.95
N GLU A 126 1.61 -7.80 -24.42
CA GLU A 126 2.92 -8.28 -24.88
C GLU A 126 3.09 -9.80 -24.66
N THR A 127 2.60 -10.33 -23.54
CA THR A 127 2.73 -11.76 -23.21
C THR A 127 1.74 -12.65 -23.94
N ALA A 128 0.57 -12.13 -24.33
CA ALA A 128 -0.42 -12.87 -25.12
C ALA A 128 0.04 -13.22 -26.54
N GLY A 129 1.03 -12.51 -27.08
CA GLY A 129 1.57 -12.71 -28.43
C GLY A 129 2.74 -13.70 -28.55
N CYS A 130 3.24 -14.26 -27.44
CA CYS A 130 4.35 -15.21 -27.45
C CYS A 130 3.85 -16.66 -27.40
N ASP A 131 4.18 -17.46 -28.43
CA ASP A 131 3.92 -18.90 -28.45
C ASP A 131 4.54 -19.62 -27.23
N GLU A 132 3.80 -20.60 -26.68
CA GLU A 132 4.08 -21.42 -25.49
C GLU A 132 5.39 -22.24 -25.57
N THR A 133 6.53 -21.56 -25.71
CA THR A 133 7.86 -22.18 -25.63
C THR A 133 8.40 -22.05 -24.20
N ALA A 134 9.27 -23.00 -23.82
CA ALA A 134 9.73 -23.30 -22.46
C ALA A 134 10.52 -22.18 -21.73
N HIS A 135 10.50 -20.94 -22.22
CA HIS A 135 11.28 -19.81 -21.69
C HIS A 135 10.44 -18.55 -21.49
N VAL A 136 9.19 -18.68 -21.00
CA VAL A 136 8.34 -17.54 -20.67
C VAL A 136 9.04 -16.65 -19.63
N VAL A 137 9.37 -15.42 -20.06
CA VAL A 137 9.91 -14.38 -19.18
C VAL A 137 8.73 -13.59 -18.64
N VAL A 138 8.51 -13.67 -17.32
CA VAL A 138 7.46 -12.98 -16.60
C VAL A 138 7.88 -11.52 -16.37
N PRO A 139 7.13 -10.53 -16.89
CA PRO A 139 7.31 -9.13 -16.52
C PRO A 139 7.05 -8.94 -15.03
N ILE A 140 7.96 -8.25 -14.34
CA ILE A 140 7.83 -7.85 -12.94
C ILE A 140 7.58 -6.34 -12.90
N VAL A 141 6.49 -5.94 -12.26
CA VAL A 141 6.13 -4.54 -12.03
C VAL A 141 6.21 -4.26 -10.54
N PHE A 142 7.10 -3.35 -10.14
CA PHE A 142 7.16 -2.85 -8.78
C PHE A 142 6.33 -1.57 -8.65
N VAL A 143 5.55 -1.46 -7.58
CA VAL A 143 4.83 -0.24 -7.22
C VAL A 143 5.22 0.16 -5.81
N GLU A 144 5.85 1.32 -5.66
CA GLU A 144 6.32 1.85 -4.40
C GLU A 144 5.42 2.98 -3.89
N ASP A 145 4.79 2.74 -2.75
CA ASP A 145 4.03 3.72 -1.99
C ASP A 145 4.12 3.31 -0.51
N ASN A 146 3.81 4.21 0.41
CA ASN A 146 3.74 3.88 1.83
C ASN A 146 2.60 2.89 2.13
N MET A 147 1.47 2.99 1.41
CA MET A 147 0.30 2.09 1.51
C MET A 147 -0.07 1.68 2.95
N HIS A 148 -0.07 2.63 3.89
CA HIS A 148 -0.30 2.34 5.31
C HIS A 148 -1.71 1.83 5.58
N TYR A 149 -2.70 2.19 4.74
CA TYR A 149 -4.04 1.61 4.82
C TYR A 149 -4.16 0.29 4.07
N ARG A 150 -4.91 -0.66 4.63
CA ARG A 150 -5.34 -1.89 3.93
C ARG A 150 -6.04 -1.60 2.60
N SER A 151 -6.94 -0.60 2.59
CA SER A 151 -7.71 -0.19 1.41
C SER A 151 -6.82 0.22 0.25
N MET A 152 -5.68 0.88 0.50
CA MET A 152 -4.74 1.26 -0.54
C MET A 152 -4.17 0.03 -1.27
N ARG A 153 -3.76 -1.02 -0.53
CA ARG A 153 -3.29 -2.28 -1.10
C ARG A 153 -4.41 -3.03 -1.82
N GLU A 154 -5.59 -3.04 -1.23
CA GLU A 154 -6.75 -3.74 -1.79
C GLU A 154 -7.16 -3.18 -3.16
N ARG A 155 -7.03 -1.87 -3.40
CA ARG A 155 -7.25 -1.28 -4.74
C ARG A 155 -6.41 -1.94 -5.83
N TYR A 156 -5.14 -2.27 -5.54
CA TYR A 156 -4.26 -2.97 -6.50
C TYR A 156 -4.68 -4.42 -6.69
N TYR A 157 -5.08 -5.10 -5.62
CA TYR A 157 -5.63 -6.46 -5.74
C TYR A 157 -6.88 -6.49 -6.61
N GLN A 158 -7.82 -5.55 -6.38
CA GLN A 158 -9.04 -5.41 -7.16
C GLN A 158 -8.73 -5.04 -8.62
N LEU A 159 -7.78 -4.14 -8.86
CA LEU A 159 -7.29 -3.82 -10.20
C LEU A 159 -6.84 -5.10 -10.92
N CYS A 160 -6.01 -5.93 -10.30
CA CYS A 160 -5.59 -7.21 -10.87
C CYS A 160 -6.82 -8.08 -11.20
N ARG A 161 -7.75 -8.27 -10.25
CA ARG A 161 -8.94 -9.10 -10.49
C ARG A 161 -9.83 -8.57 -11.62
N THR A 162 -9.95 -7.25 -11.76
CA THR A 162 -10.68 -6.61 -12.85
C THR A 162 -10.02 -6.89 -14.20
N LEU A 163 -8.69 -6.75 -14.30
CA LEU A 163 -7.94 -7.03 -15.53
C LEU A 163 -8.06 -8.49 -15.95
N GLU A 164 -7.92 -9.42 -15.00
CA GLU A 164 -8.10 -10.84 -15.27
C GLU A 164 -9.54 -11.20 -15.67
N GLY A 165 -10.53 -10.40 -15.27
CA GLY A 165 -11.94 -10.62 -15.58
C GLY A 165 -12.36 -10.14 -16.97
N LYS A 166 -11.72 -9.07 -17.50
CA LYS A 166 -12.04 -8.50 -18.83
C LYS A 166 -11.84 -9.50 -19.98
N ALA A 167 -10.97 -10.50 -19.82
CA ALA A 167 -10.75 -11.55 -20.82
C ALA A 167 -11.99 -12.45 -21.05
N TYR A 168 -13.00 -12.42 -20.16
CA TYR A 168 -14.21 -13.25 -20.26
C TYR A 168 -15.38 -12.56 -20.96
N SER A 169 -15.34 -11.25 -21.17
CA SER A 169 -16.45 -10.49 -21.75
C SER A 169 -16.50 -10.50 -23.28
N LEU A 170 -15.60 -11.24 -23.94
CA LEU A 170 -15.65 -11.44 -25.38
C LEU A 170 -16.67 -12.55 -25.70
N PRO A 171 -17.71 -12.28 -26.51
CA PRO A 171 -18.76 -13.26 -26.82
C PRO A 171 -18.17 -14.38 -27.67
N SER A 172 -17.83 -15.49 -27.03
CA SER A 172 -17.49 -16.75 -27.71
C SER A 172 -18.77 -17.38 -28.27
N LEU A 173 -19.09 -17.10 -29.53
CA LEU A 173 -20.02 -17.91 -30.33
C LEU A 173 -19.44 -19.33 -30.54
N HIS A 174 -19.69 -20.25 -29.60
CA HIS A 174 -19.93 -21.69 -29.80
C HIS A 174 -19.64 -22.53 -28.55
N ASP A 175 -20.51 -23.53 -28.34
CA ASP A 175 -20.72 -24.42 -27.19
C ASP A 175 -19.57 -25.38 -26.79
N ALA A 176 -18.30 -25.03 -27.02
CA ALA A 176 -17.16 -25.88 -26.64
C ALA A 176 -16.14 -25.21 -25.70
N SER A 177 -16.37 -23.97 -25.26
CA SER A 177 -15.25 -23.05 -24.96
C SER A 177 -14.98 -22.69 -23.50
N ILE A 178 -15.60 -23.31 -22.47
CA ILE A 178 -15.29 -22.94 -21.08
C ILE A 178 -13.82 -23.23 -20.73
N THR A 179 -13.28 -24.37 -21.17
CA THR A 179 -11.86 -24.73 -21.00
C THR A 179 -10.93 -23.86 -21.86
N ALA A 180 -11.34 -23.52 -23.08
CA ALA A 180 -10.58 -22.64 -23.97
C ALA A 180 -10.54 -21.18 -23.46
N ALA A 181 -11.66 -20.66 -22.96
CA ALA A 181 -11.74 -19.33 -22.36
C ALA A 181 -10.94 -19.24 -21.05
N GLN A 182 -10.92 -20.31 -20.23
CA GLN A 182 -10.04 -20.40 -19.07
C GLN A 182 -8.56 -20.40 -19.47
N SER A 183 -8.20 -21.03 -20.59
CA SER A 183 -6.82 -21.07 -21.09
C SER A 183 -6.29 -19.73 -21.63
N GLN A 184 -7.13 -18.70 -21.82
CA GLN A 184 -6.70 -17.37 -22.30
C GLN A 184 -6.67 -16.28 -21.21
N GLN A 185 -7.12 -16.59 -19.99
CA GLN A 185 -7.13 -15.61 -18.91
C GLN A 185 -5.72 -15.22 -18.47
N PRO A 186 -5.38 -13.93 -18.39
CA PRO A 186 -4.13 -13.54 -17.77
C PRO A 186 -4.17 -13.88 -16.29
N PHE A 187 -3.04 -14.31 -15.75
CA PHE A 187 -2.86 -14.57 -14.33
C PHE A 187 -1.88 -13.56 -13.75
N ILE A 188 -2.36 -12.74 -12.81
CA ILE A 188 -1.60 -11.66 -12.19
C ILE A 188 -1.44 -11.95 -10.69
N PRO A 189 -0.42 -12.71 -10.26
CA PRO A 189 -0.09 -12.82 -8.86
C PRO A 189 0.30 -11.46 -8.29
N LEU A 190 -0.20 -11.19 -7.08
CA LEU A 190 0.12 -10.01 -6.29
C LEU A 190 0.91 -10.41 -5.06
N PHE A 191 2.03 -9.73 -4.83
CA PHE A 191 2.78 -9.81 -3.57
C PHE A 191 2.90 -8.44 -2.91
N GLU A 192 2.81 -8.42 -1.59
CA GLU A 192 3.22 -7.30 -0.76
C GLU A 192 4.63 -7.56 -0.23
N LEU A 193 5.54 -6.64 -0.56
CA LEU A 193 6.89 -6.55 -0.05
C LEU A 193 6.95 -5.47 1.04
N ARG A 194 6.89 -5.89 2.30
CA ARG A 194 6.75 -4.97 3.43
C ARG A 194 8.07 -4.69 4.11
N PHE A 195 8.43 -3.42 4.20
CA PHE A 195 9.57 -2.94 4.99
C PHE A 195 9.14 -2.67 6.42
N SER A 196 9.56 -3.54 7.35
CA SER A 196 9.30 -3.42 8.78
C SER A 196 10.46 -2.75 9.52
N THR A 197 10.91 -1.62 9.00
CA THR A 197 11.96 -0.81 9.62
C THR A 197 11.41 -0.09 10.85
N PRO A 198 12.09 -0.13 12.01
CA PRO A 198 11.65 0.56 13.22
C PRO A 198 11.36 2.06 13.01
N LEU A 199 10.33 2.58 13.70
CA LEU A 199 9.87 3.97 13.56
C LEU A 199 10.97 4.99 13.89
N ASP A 200 11.72 4.77 14.95
CA ASP A 200 12.84 5.60 15.38
C ASP A 200 13.94 5.69 14.31
N VAL A 201 14.27 4.57 13.66
CA VAL A 201 15.21 4.53 12.53
C VAL A 201 14.67 5.33 11.34
N CYS A 202 13.38 5.19 11.03
CA CYS A 202 12.74 5.94 9.95
C CYS A 202 12.73 7.45 10.23
N LEU A 203 12.44 7.86 11.46
CA LEU A 203 12.49 9.27 11.89
C LEU A 203 13.92 9.83 11.79
N ALA A 204 14.92 9.09 12.26
CA ALA A 204 16.32 9.50 12.19
C ALA A 204 16.80 9.68 10.73
N ARG A 205 16.44 8.75 9.83
CA ARG A 205 16.73 8.85 8.39
C ARG A 205 15.98 10.02 7.74
N ASN A 206 14.74 10.25 8.13
CA ASN A 206 13.95 11.36 7.59
C ASN A 206 14.50 12.73 8.02
N ALA A 207 15.00 12.86 9.26
CA ALA A 207 15.64 14.10 9.73
C ALA A 207 16.88 14.49 8.90
N GLN A 208 17.64 13.50 8.40
CA GLN A 208 18.79 13.75 7.52
C GLN A 208 18.39 14.32 6.15
N ARG A 209 17.14 14.10 5.70
CA ARG A 209 16.63 14.63 4.42
C ARG A 209 16.41 16.14 4.49
N ASP A 210 15.99 16.65 5.65
CA ASP A 210 15.77 18.08 5.89
C ASP A 210 17.08 18.89 5.75
N GLN A 211 18.18 18.34 6.28
CA GLN A 211 19.49 18.98 6.30
C GLN A 211 20.17 19.08 4.93
N SER A 212 19.77 18.22 3.97
CA SER A 212 20.38 18.20 2.63
C SER A 212 19.97 19.40 1.75
N TRP A 213 18.93 20.15 2.14
CA TRP A 213 18.39 21.26 1.35
C TRP A 213 19.19 22.57 1.49
N ASP A 214 19.98 22.72 2.57
CA ASP A 214 20.79 23.93 2.82
C ASP A 214 22.17 23.89 2.14
N ALA A 215 22.47 22.85 1.34
CA ALA A 215 23.70 22.77 0.57
C ALA A 215 23.59 23.64 -0.71
N SER A 216 24.23 24.80 -0.66
CA SER A 216 24.33 25.88 -1.66
C SER A 216 24.93 25.53 -3.03
N ASN A 217 25.08 24.25 -3.37
CA ASN A 217 25.59 23.81 -4.67
C ASN A 217 24.45 23.20 -5.47
N GLY A 218 23.95 23.94 -6.47
CA GLY A 218 22.71 23.70 -7.22
C GLY A 218 22.56 22.40 -8.03
N GLU A 219 23.18 21.30 -7.63
CA GLU A 219 22.78 19.97 -8.08
C GLU A 219 21.60 19.50 -7.22
N LYS A 220 20.39 19.66 -7.79
CA LYS A 220 19.19 18.99 -7.30
C LYS A 220 19.39 17.48 -7.44
N ALA A 221 20.01 16.83 -6.45
CA ALA A 221 19.85 15.40 -6.30
C ALA A 221 18.36 15.12 -6.06
N ASN A 222 17.81 14.09 -6.71
CA ASN A 222 16.45 13.58 -6.56
C ASN A 222 16.25 13.00 -5.14
N ALA A 223 16.43 13.83 -4.13
CA ALA A 223 16.31 13.44 -2.74
C ALA A 223 14.81 13.27 -2.43
N PRO A 224 14.41 12.12 -1.89
CA PRO A 224 13.01 11.86 -1.57
C PRO A 224 12.46 12.91 -0.61
N ALA A 225 11.19 13.27 -0.79
CA ALA A 225 10.59 14.39 -0.07
C ALA A 225 10.67 14.18 1.46
N TRP A 226 11.00 15.26 2.18
CA TRP A 226 10.91 15.27 3.64
C TRP A 226 9.44 15.21 4.08
N VAL A 227 9.16 14.41 5.11
CA VAL A 227 7.81 14.26 5.68
C VAL A 227 7.84 14.68 7.15
N PRO A 228 6.88 15.48 7.64
CA PRO A 228 6.84 15.87 9.05
C PRO A 228 6.84 14.66 10.00
N PRO A 229 7.66 14.65 11.07
CA PRO A 229 7.67 13.58 12.07
C PRO A 229 6.30 13.13 12.60
N PRO A 230 5.36 14.03 12.97
CA PRO A 230 4.04 13.60 13.44
C PRO A 230 3.21 12.90 12.35
N VAL A 231 3.44 13.22 11.08
CA VAL A 231 2.81 12.54 9.95
C VAL A 231 3.35 11.11 9.83
N ILE A 232 4.68 10.92 9.88
CA ILE A 232 5.31 9.59 9.85
C ILE A 232 4.80 8.72 11.02
N CYS A 233 4.76 9.28 12.23
CA CYS A 233 4.23 8.58 13.40
C CYS A 233 2.76 8.19 13.22
N SER A 234 1.96 9.07 12.60
CA SER A 234 0.56 8.76 12.31
C SER A 234 0.43 7.67 11.26
N MET A 235 1.28 7.64 10.23
CA MET A 235 1.29 6.57 9.22
C MET A 235 1.69 5.22 9.82
N ASP A 236 2.68 5.20 10.72
CA ASP A 236 3.08 3.99 11.45
C ASP A 236 1.93 3.45 12.32
N ALA A 237 1.28 4.32 13.09
CA ALA A 237 0.14 3.94 13.94
C ALA A 237 -1.07 3.42 13.13
N LEU A 238 -1.20 3.85 11.88
CA LEU A 238 -2.27 3.43 10.97
C LEU A 238 -1.87 2.22 10.11
N PHE A 239 -0.61 1.80 10.16
CA PHE A 239 -0.08 0.75 9.31
C PHE A 239 -0.70 -0.60 9.67
N ASP A 240 -1.52 -1.15 8.78
CA ASP A 240 -2.20 -2.42 9.04
C ASP A 240 -1.20 -3.59 9.13
N HIS A 241 -1.08 -4.18 10.32
CA HIS A 241 -0.26 -5.36 10.57
C HIS A 241 -1.05 -6.63 10.18
N CYS A 242 -1.16 -6.89 8.87
CA CYS A 242 -1.98 -7.97 8.30
C CYS A 242 -1.54 -9.43 8.60
N CYS A 243 -0.63 -9.64 9.55
CA CYS A 243 -0.04 -10.94 9.86
C CYS A 243 -1.02 -11.79 10.69
N VAL A 244 -1.09 -13.10 10.41
CA VAL A 244 -1.82 -14.03 11.27
C VAL A 244 -1.07 -14.14 12.59
N ALA A 245 -1.71 -13.72 13.70
CA ALA A 245 -1.16 -13.95 15.03
C ALA A 245 -1.12 -15.47 15.27
N THR A 246 0.05 -16.09 15.08
CA THR A 246 0.29 -17.43 15.58
C THR A 246 0.17 -17.37 17.09
N GLY A 247 -0.75 -18.17 17.65
CA GLY A 247 -1.28 -17.96 18.99
C GLY A 247 -0.23 -17.94 20.11
N VAL A 248 -0.51 -17.09 21.10
CA VAL A 248 0.07 -17.08 22.45
C VAL A 248 1.56 -16.74 22.53
N VAL A 249 1.90 -15.46 22.35
CA VAL A 249 2.96 -14.82 23.15
C VAL A 249 2.48 -13.44 23.58
N ASP A 250 2.67 -13.18 24.86
CA ASP A 250 2.37 -11.99 25.63
C ASP A 250 2.44 -10.65 24.85
N HIS A 251 1.43 -9.80 25.01
CA HIS A 251 1.40 -8.45 24.41
C HIS A 251 2.36 -7.46 25.10
N GLY A 252 3.25 -7.93 25.96
CA GLY A 252 4.38 -7.20 26.51
C GLY A 252 5.65 -7.52 25.72
N ALA A 253 6.11 -6.54 24.93
CA ALA A 253 7.22 -6.60 23.98
C ALA A 253 6.83 -7.15 22.59
N ARG A 254 6.75 -6.21 21.63
CA ARG A 254 7.10 -6.46 20.23
C ARG A 254 8.50 -7.10 20.21
N ASN A 255 8.61 -8.40 20.42
CA ASN A 255 9.84 -9.11 20.09
C ASN A 255 9.96 -9.00 18.58
N ALA A 256 10.79 -8.04 18.17
CA ALA A 256 11.18 -7.79 16.80
C ALA A 256 11.47 -9.12 16.12
N CYS A 257 11.13 -9.27 14.84
CA CYS A 257 11.66 -10.34 14.01
C CYS A 257 13.19 -10.40 14.24
N GLU A 258 13.65 -11.36 15.05
CA GLU A 258 15.05 -11.42 15.50
C GLU A 258 16.01 -11.82 14.37
N VAL A 259 15.45 -12.28 13.24
CA VAL A 259 16.17 -12.72 12.05
C VAL A 259 16.17 -11.59 11.02
N GLU A 260 17.37 -11.13 10.66
CA GLU A 260 17.60 -10.18 9.56
C GLU A 260 17.26 -10.84 8.23
N GLY A 261 16.57 -10.11 7.35
CA GLY A 261 16.32 -10.52 5.97
C GLY A 261 14.85 -10.73 5.62
N TRP A 262 14.63 -11.45 4.51
CA TRP A 262 13.31 -11.65 3.90
C TRP A 262 12.58 -12.86 4.48
N GLN A 263 11.32 -12.67 4.87
CA GLN A 263 10.50 -13.71 5.48
C GLN A 263 9.12 -13.79 4.83
N TRP A 264 8.76 -14.97 4.32
CA TRP A 264 7.38 -15.27 3.96
C TRP A 264 6.53 -15.32 5.22
N THR A 265 5.47 -14.53 5.26
CA THR A 265 4.62 -14.39 6.45
C THR A 265 3.19 -14.80 6.14
N ALA A 266 2.62 -15.64 7.00
CA ALA A 266 1.21 -15.98 6.92
C ALA A 266 0.35 -14.72 7.05
N THR A 267 -0.57 -14.54 6.12
CA THR A 267 -1.35 -13.32 5.96
C THR A 267 -2.84 -13.65 5.91
N THR A 268 -3.64 -12.73 6.45
CA THR A 268 -5.12 -12.78 6.33
C THR A 268 -5.62 -12.17 5.02
N GLN A 269 -4.70 -11.66 4.20
CA GLN A 269 -5.01 -11.00 2.93
C GLN A 269 -5.04 -12.02 1.78
N PRO A 270 -5.73 -11.70 0.67
CA PRO A 270 -5.78 -12.58 -0.49
C PRO A 270 -4.49 -12.56 -1.34
N TRP A 271 -3.49 -11.74 -0.99
CA TRP A 271 -2.18 -11.67 -1.65
C TRP A 271 -1.07 -12.18 -0.73
N GLY A 272 0.05 -12.59 -1.33
CA GLY A 272 1.22 -13.06 -0.61
C GLY A 272 1.94 -11.94 0.13
N LEU A 273 2.55 -12.25 1.28
CA LEU A 273 3.26 -11.27 2.10
C LEU A 273 4.70 -11.72 2.35
N VAL A 274 5.64 -10.88 1.92
CA VAL A 274 7.07 -11.00 2.22
C VAL A 274 7.48 -9.79 3.06
N VAL A 275 8.05 -10.05 4.23
CA VAL A 275 8.49 -9.01 5.16
C VAL A 275 10.00 -8.92 5.14
N HIS A 276 10.53 -7.71 4.99
CA HIS A 276 11.92 -7.37 5.31
C HIS A 276 11.99 -6.80 6.71
N ALA A 277 12.58 -7.56 7.63
CA ALA A 277 12.91 -7.03 8.94
C ALA A 277 14.34 -6.47 8.91
N THR A 278 14.46 -5.16 9.09
CA THR A 278 15.78 -4.57 9.40
C THR A 278 15.94 -4.57 10.91
N ARG A 279 17.06 -5.11 11.41
CA ARG A 279 17.45 -4.79 12.79
C ARG A 279 17.65 -3.29 12.89
N GLY A 280 17.21 -2.72 14.01
CA GLY A 280 17.52 -1.35 14.39
C GLY A 280 18.99 -1.22 14.72
N VAL A 281 19.86 -1.39 13.71
CA VAL A 281 21.27 -1.07 13.80
C VAL A 281 21.31 0.42 14.11
N THR A 282 21.52 0.75 15.38
CA THR A 282 22.15 2.01 15.77
C THR A 282 23.33 2.13 14.84
N LEU A 283 23.30 3.12 13.94
CA LEU A 283 24.30 3.36 12.91
C LEU A 283 25.71 3.24 13.50
N ASP A 284 26.24 2.02 13.53
CA ASP A 284 27.67 1.84 13.52
C ASP A 284 28.03 2.19 12.08
N LYS A 285 28.73 3.31 11.91
CA LYS A 285 29.09 3.88 10.61
C LYS A 285 29.91 2.92 9.74
N ASN A 286 30.23 1.73 10.26
CA ASN A 286 31.20 0.79 9.74
C ASN A 286 30.61 -0.56 9.27
N CYS A 287 29.31 -0.84 9.41
CA CYS A 287 28.73 -2.07 8.87
C CYS A 287 27.41 -1.81 8.11
N PRO A 288 27.49 -1.43 6.82
CA PRO A 288 26.36 -1.60 5.94
C PRO A 288 26.27 -3.09 5.62
N GLY A 289 25.26 -3.81 6.14
CA GLY A 289 24.73 -4.91 5.33
C GLY A 289 24.38 -4.28 3.98
N THR A 290 25.11 -4.63 2.93
CA THR A 290 25.11 -3.79 1.73
C THR A 290 23.73 -3.87 1.10
N LEU A 291 23.16 -2.74 0.67
CA LEU A 291 21.82 -2.68 0.05
C LEU A 291 21.68 -3.66 -1.14
N ALA A 292 22.81 -3.98 -1.78
CA ALA A 292 22.94 -5.00 -2.79
C ALA A 292 22.65 -6.42 -2.25
N GLU A 293 23.08 -6.77 -1.03
CA GLU A 293 22.73 -8.02 -0.37
C GLU A 293 21.23 -8.12 -0.09
N THR A 294 20.57 -7.01 0.24
CA THR A 294 19.11 -6.98 0.43
C THR A 294 18.38 -7.28 -0.88
N ALA A 295 18.80 -6.65 -2.00
CA ALA A 295 18.22 -6.92 -3.31
C ALA A 295 18.51 -8.36 -3.81
N ALA A 296 19.75 -8.82 -3.67
CA ALA A 296 20.13 -10.19 -4.01
C ALA A 296 19.34 -11.20 -3.18
N GLY A 297 19.27 -11.02 -1.85
CA GLY A 297 18.49 -11.87 -0.96
C GLY A 297 17.00 -11.92 -1.32
N PHE A 298 16.44 -10.87 -1.89
CA PHE A 298 15.05 -10.90 -2.37
C PHE A 298 14.90 -11.84 -3.57
N PHE A 299 15.73 -11.68 -4.60
CA PHE A 299 15.62 -12.46 -5.83
C PHE A 299 16.14 -13.89 -5.69
N GLU A 300 17.28 -14.08 -5.02
CA GLU A 300 17.98 -15.36 -4.90
C GLU A 300 17.43 -16.23 -3.76
N VAL A 301 16.89 -15.60 -2.70
CA VAL A 301 16.37 -16.34 -1.54
C VAL A 301 14.85 -16.25 -1.50
N ALA A 302 14.28 -15.07 -1.32
CA ALA A 302 12.85 -14.93 -1.03
C ALA A 302 11.95 -15.41 -2.18
N LEU A 303 12.21 -14.97 -3.41
CA LEU A 303 11.44 -15.37 -4.60
C LEU A 303 11.74 -16.78 -5.09
N GLN A 304 12.78 -17.45 -4.57
CA GLN A 304 13.06 -18.86 -4.87
C GLN A 304 12.39 -19.84 -3.91
N GLN A 305 11.85 -19.36 -2.78
CA GLN A 305 11.20 -20.23 -1.81
C GLN A 305 9.94 -20.90 -2.40
N PRO A 306 9.64 -22.17 -2.05
CA PRO A 306 8.43 -22.87 -2.49
C PRO A 306 7.15 -22.10 -2.18
N GLU A 307 7.10 -21.41 -1.04
CA GLU A 307 5.98 -20.59 -0.57
C GLU A 307 5.57 -19.53 -1.61
N ALA A 308 6.54 -18.95 -2.33
CA ALA A 308 6.27 -17.99 -3.39
C ALA A 308 5.46 -18.60 -4.54
N TRP A 309 5.80 -19.84 -4.91
CA TRP A 309 5.10 -20.58 -5.95
C TRP A 309 3.72 -21.04 -5.49
N ASP A 310 3.65 -21.60 -4.27
CA ASP A 310 2.42 -22.13 -3.70
C ASP A 310 1.39 -21.01 -3.53
N GLU A 311 1.83 -19.83 -3.09
CA GLU A 311 1.00 -18.63 -2.99
C GLU A 311 0.50 -18.16 -4.37
N CYS A 312 1.35 -18.18 -5.41
CA CYS A 312 0.88 -17.91 -6.78
C CYS A 312 -0.22 -18.90 -7.20
N GLN A 313 0.01 -20.19 -7.03
CA GLN A 313 -0.95 -21.22 -7.43
C GLN A 313 -2.25 -21.10 -6.64
N ARG A 314 -2.16 -20.79 -5.33
CA ARG A 314 -3.32 -20.54 -4.49
C ARG A 314 -4.15 -19.37 -5.00
N GLN A 315 -3.52 -18.23 -5.29
CA GLN A 315 -4.21 -17.06 -5.87
C GLN A 315 -4.91 -17.40 -7.18
N TYR A 316 -4.23 -18.14 -8.08
CA TYR A 316 -4.83 -18.59 -9.33
C TYR A 316 -6.07 -19.47 -9.09
N GLN A 317 -5.97 -20.46 -8.19
CA GLN A 317 -7.08 -21.34 -7.85
C GLN A 317 -8.25 -20.60 -7.20
N ASP A 318 -7.97 -19.66 -6.31
CA ASP A 318 -8.99 -18.86 -5.63
C ASP A 318 -9.79 -18.01 -6.63
N VAL A 319 -9.12 -17.46 -7.65
CA VAL A 319 -9.76 -16.72 -8.75
C VAL A 319 -10.66 -17.64 -9.58
N LEU A 320 -10.14 -18.80 -9.98
CA LEU A 320 -10.93 -19.77 -10.74
C LEU A 320 -12.15 -20.23 -9.94
N ARG A 321 -11.99 -20.51 -8.64
CA ARG A 321 -13.08 -20.94 -7.76
C ARG A 321 -14.13 -19.85 -7.60
N ALA A 322 -13.71 -18.61 -7.31
CA ALA A 322 -14.62 -17.48 -7.17
C ALA A 322 -15.41 -17.23 -8.46
N ARG A 323 -14.80 -17.43 -9.64
CA ARG A 323 -15.48 -17.31 -10.94
C ARG A 323 -16.49 -18.44 -11.18
N LEU A 324 -16.12 -19.68 -10.88
CA LEU A 324 -17.03 -20.83 -11.00
C LEU A 324 -18.23 -20.70 -10.07
N LEU A 325 -18.06 -20.11 -8.89
CA LEU A 325 -19.17 -19.82 -7.97
C LEU A 325 -20.10 -18.75 -8.54
N ARG A 326 -19.57 -17.62 -9.04
CA ARG A 326 -20.39 -16.57 -9.66
C ARG A 326 -21.25 -17.09 -10.83
N LEU A 327 -20.69 -17.96 -11.68
CA LEU A 327 -21.43 -18.57 -12.79
C LEU A 327 -22.53 -19.56 -12.35
N ARG A 328 -22.45 -20.09 -11.11
CA ARG A 328 -23.47 -20.99 -10.55
C ARG A 328 -24.53 -20.25 -9.74
N GLU A 329 -24.21 -19.08 -9.23
CA GLU A 329 -25.03 -18.28 -8.32
C GLU A 329 -25.91 -17.23 -9.01
N ASP A 330 -26.03 -17.24 -10.35
CA ASP A 330 -27.05 -16.51 -11.12
C ASP A 330 -28.50 -17.03 -10.85
N GLU A 331 -28.80 -17.46 -9.62
CA GLU A 331 -30.13 -17.83 -9.14
C GLU A 331 -30.69 -16.67 -8.30
N PRO A 332 -31.91 -16.16 -8.59
CA PRO A 332 -32.44 -14.95 -7.96
C PRO A 332 -32.91 -15.25 -6.54
N LEU A 333 -31.97 -15.23 -5.58
CA LEU A 333 -32.30 -15.12 -4.16
C LEU A 333 -32.87 -13.72 -3.89
N ASN A 334 -33.65 -13.59 -2.81
CA ASN A 334 -34.28 -12.33 -2.42
C ASN A 334 -33.22 -11.34 -1.89
N GLU A 335 -32.40 -10.82 -2.80
CA GLU A 335 -31.18 -10.04 -2.62
C GLU A 335 -31.46 -8.78 -1.82
N ASN A 336 -32.56 -8.09 -2.12
CA ASN A 336 -32.91 -6.82 -1.50
C ASN A 336 -32.97 -6.88 0.04
N ALA A 337 -33.42 -8.00 0.63
CA ALA A 337 -33.51 -8.14 2.09
C ALA A 337 -32.17 -8.54 2.76
N CYS A 338 -31.23 -9.09 1.99
CA CYS A 338 -29.86 -9.40 2.42
C CYS A 338 -29.00 -8.14 2.32
N LEU A 339 -29.03 -7.47 1.17
CA LEU A 339 -28.29 -6.23 0.87
C LEU A 339 -28.54 -5.13 1.90
N LEU A 340 -29.80 -4.91 2.29
CA LEU A 340 -30.17 -3.89 3.29
C LEU A 340 -29.68 -4.22 4.71
N ARG A 341 -29.57 -5.52 5.04
CA ARG A 341 -29.00 -5.98 6.32
C ARG A 341 -27.48 -5.85 6.31
N THR A 342 -26.83 -6.16 5.20
CA THR A 342 -25.38 -6.01 5.02
C THR A 342 -24.97 -4.54 5.06
N ALA A 343 -25.67 -3.64 4.36
CA ALA A 343 -25.37 -2.20 4.39
C ALA A 343 -25.43 -1.60 5.80
N LYS A 344 -26.47 -1.92 6.59
CA LYS A 344 -26.57 -1.46 7.99
C LYS A 344 -25.55 -2.10 8.93
N ALA A 345 -25.17 -3.35 8.68
CA ALA A 345 -24.13 -4.04 9.44
C ALA A 345 -22.72 -3.48 9.13
N VAL A 346 -22.52 -2.86 7.97
CA VAL A 346 -21.25 -2.27 7.53
C VAL A 346 -21.02 -0.88 8.16
N GLU A 347 -22.04 -0.01 8.28
CA GLU A 347 -21.86 1.38 8.78
C GLU A 347 -21.27 1.50 10.21
N THR A 348 -21.61 0.57 11.11
CA THR A 348 -21.22 0.63 12.52
C THR A 348 -19.74 0.29 12.77
N PRO A 349 -19.16 -0.80 12.19
CA PRO A 349 -17.73 -1.06 12.21
C PRO A 349 -16.88 0.10 11.65
N HIS A 350 -17.28 0.70 10.52
CA HIS A 350 -16.48 1.75 9.87
C HIS A 350 -16.44 3.05 10.69
N THR A 351 -17.53 3.40 11.36
CA THR A 351 -17.55 4.57 12.25
C THR A 351 -16.60 4.40 13.45
N HIS A 352 -16.57 3.20 14.05
CA HIS A 352 -15.65 2.88 15.14
C HIS A 352 -14.20 2.86 14.66
N LYS A 353 -13.93 2.20 13.52
CA LYS A 353 -12.60 2.14 12.88
C LYS A 353 -12.08 3.54 12.59
N LEU A 354 -12.91 4.42 12.03
CA LEU A 354 -12.53 5.82 11.79
C LEU A 354 -12.17 6.53 13.10
N ASP A 355 -13.00 6.42 14.15
CA ASP A 355 -12.71 7.10 15.42
C ASP A 355 -11.36 6.66 16.02
N LEU A 356 -11.05 5.35 15.97
CA LEU A 356 -9.75 4.82 16.40
C LEU A 356 -8.59 5.41 15.58
N GLN A 357 -8.76 5.52 14.26
CA GLN A 357 -7.74 6.10 13.39
C GLN A 357 -7.54 7.60 13.65
N LEU A 358 -8.63 8.36 13.81
CA LEU A 358 -8.55 9.78 14.18
C LEU A 358 -7.86 9.96 15.54
N ARG A 359 -8.14 9.11 16.53
CA ARG A 359 -7.43 9.12 17.82
C ARG A 359 -5.94 8.82 17.66
N SER A 360 -5.59 7.88 16.80
CA SER A 360 -4.19 7.52 16.53
C SER A 360 -3.42 8.68 15.92
N VAL A 361 -4.03 9.40 14.96
CA VAL A 361 -3.48 10.64 14.41
C VAL A 361 -3.30 11.70 15.52
N VAL A 362 -4.35 11.97 16.31
CA VAL A 362 -4.29 12.92 17.43
C VAL A 362 -3.15 12.57 18.39
N HIS A 363 -3.04 11.30 18.78
CA HIS A 363 -2.01 10.81 19.68
C HIS A 363 -0.60 11.03 19.12
N ALA A 364 -0.38 10.71 17.84
CA ALA A 364 0.91 10.90 17.18
C ALA A 364 1.38 12.36 17.24
N PHE A 365 0.49 13.32 16.94
CA PHE A 365 0.81 14.75 17.03
C PHE A 365 1.06 15.22 18.47
N LEU A 366 0.27 14.76 19.45
CA LEU A 366 0.46 15.15 20.85
C LEU A 366 1.74 14.56 21.47
N CYS A 367 2.11 13.32 21.10
CA CYS A 367 3.37 12.71 21.53
C CYS A 367 4.56 13.49 20.98
N GLN A 368 4.56 13.83 19.69
CA GLN A 368 5.62 14.64 19.10
C GLN A 368 5.72 16.02 19.76
N GLN A 369 4.58 16.66 20.09
CA GLN A 369 4.57 17.93 20.84
C GLN A 369 5.29 17.81 22.18
N THR A 370 4.99 16.72 22.90
CA THR A 370 5.54 16.47 24.23
C THR A 370 7.04 16.22 24.16
N HIS A 371 7.50 15.52 23.12
CA HIS A 371 8.92 15.30 22.87
C HIS A 371 9.67 16.61 22.55
N GLN A 372 9.12 17.47 21.67
CA GLN A 372 9.72 18.79 21.38
C GLN A 372 9.82 19.65 22.65
N ASN A 373 8.72 19.79 23.40
CA ASN A 373 8.69 20.56 24.64
C ASN A 373 9.66 20.03 25.72
N ALA A 374 10.03 18.75 25.68
CA ALA A 374 11.01 18.19 26.61
C ALA A 374 12.46 18.51 26.22
N CYS A 375 12.70 18.87 24.95
CA CYS A 375 14.00 19.29 24.44
C CYS A 375 14.22 20.80 24.53
N ASP A 376 13.14 21.59 24.42
CA ASP A 376 13.21 23.05 24.46
C ASP A 376 13.04 23.57 25.90
N ASN A 377 14.05 24.25 26.44
CA ASN A 377 14.05 24.84 27.80
C ASN A 377 13.22 26.14 27.91
N ASP A 378 12.14 26.27 27.14
CA ASP A 378 11.38 27.51 27.00
C ASP A 378 10.45 27.81 28.19
N ASP A 379 10.10 29.10 28.35
CA ASP A 379 9.25 29.65 29.40
C ASP A 379 7.90 28.90 29.52
N GLU A 380 7.76 28.12 30.59
CA GLU A 380 6.65 27.18 30.84
C GLU A 380 5.26 27.82 30.71
N SER A 381 5.14 29.11 31.01
CA SER A 381 3.84 29.80 31.07
C SER A 381 3.21 30.00 29.68
N SER A 382 4.02 30.40 28.69
CA SER A 382 3.59 30.62 27.31
C SER A 382 3.30 29.29 26.59
N THR A 383 4.09 28.26 26.89
CA THR A 383 3.97 26.91 26.33
C THR A 383 2.67 26.22 26.77
N ARG A 384 2.24 26.42 28.03
CA ARG A 384 0.98 25.85 28.55
C ARG A 384 -0.26 26.40 27.84
N GLN A 385 -0.33 27.73 27.62
CA GLN A 385 -1.48 28.34 26.95
C GLN A 385 -1.58 27.90 25.49
N ARG A 386 -0.45 27.90 24.77
CA ARG A 386 -0.39 27.43 23.36
C ARG A 386 -0.81 25.97 23.24
N THR A 387 -0.30 25.11 24.14
CA THR A 387 -0.68 23.69 24.19
C THR A 387 -2.18 23.50 24.42
N ALA A 388 -2.80 24.29 25.30
CA ALA A 388 -4.22 24.22 25.57
C ALA A 388 -5.07 24.62 24.33
N VAL A 389 -4.67 25.68 23.63
CA VAL A 389 -5.32 26.11 22.38
C VAL A 389 -5.21 25.03 21.31
N PHE A 390 -4.01 24.48 21.11
CA PHE A 390 -3.76 23.41 20.14
C PHE A 390 -4.65 22.18 20.41
N ARG A 391 -4.71 21.71 21.67
CA ARG A 391 -5.58 20.58 22.06
C ARG A 391 -7.06 20.86 21.81
N LYS A 392 -7.52 22.09 22.06
CA LYS A 392 -8.91 22.50 21.81
C LYS A 392 -9.22 22.49 20.31
N SER A 393 -8.34 23.03 19.48
CA SER A 393 -8.46 23.02 18.02
C SER A 393 -8.43 21.60 17.45
N LEU A 394 -7.56 20.74 17.97
CA LEU A 394 -7.45 19.34 17.60
C LEU A 394 -8.74 18.56 17.89
N ALA A 395 -9.35 18.79 19.06
CA ALA A 395 -10.63 18.20 19.44
C ALA A 395 -11.80 18.72 18.58
N ALA A 396 -11.76 19.98 18.13
CA ALA A 396 -12.74 20.51 17.19
C ALA A 396 -12.61 19.87 15.80
N ALA A 397 -11.38 19.81 15.26
CA ALA A 397 -11.09 19.18 13.98
C ALA A 397 -11.49 17.69 13.96
N LYS A 398 -11.25 16.96 15.06
CA LYS A 398 -11.65 15.55 15.18
C LYS A 398 -13.18 15.39 15.09
N ARG A 399 -13.93 16.23 15.80
CA ARG A 399 -15.41 16.22 15.78
C ARG A 399 -15.94 16.53 14.38
N GLU A 400 -15.34 17.51 13.72
CA GLU A 400 -15.69 17.87 12.35
C GLU A 400 -15.44 16.72 11.36
N ALA A 401 -14.27 16.08 11.43
CA ALA A 401 -13.95 14.92 10.59
C ALA A 401 -14.96 13.77 10.77
N ALA A 402 -15.28 13.43 12.03
CA ALA A 402 -16.28 12.41 12.34
C ALA A 402 -17.68 12.78 11.82
N GLN A 403 -18.05 14.07 11.87
CA GLN A 403 -19.33 14.54 11.35
C GLN A 403 -19.37 14.48 9.82
N ARG A 404 -18.30 14.91 9.14
CA ARG A 404 -18.18 14.82 7.68
C ARG A 404 -18.32 13.38 7.19
N PHE A 405 -17.65 12.44 7.85
CA PHE A 405 -17.80 11.01 7.54
C PHE A 405 -19.26 10.55 7.64
N LYS A 406 -19.94 10.86 8.75
CA LYS A 406 -21.35 10.51 8.95
C LYS A 406 -22.26 11.08 7.86
N VAL A 407 -22.00 12.31 7.39
CA VAL A 407 -22.77 12.93 6.31
C VAL A 407 -22.52 12.21 4.98
N GLN A 408 -21.26 11.95 4.63
CA GLN A 408 -20.90 11.29 3.37
C GLN A 408 -21.41 9.85 3.29
N ILE A 409 -21.36 9.10 4.40
CA ILE A 409 -21.93 7.74 4.48
C ILE A 409 -23.45 7.79 4.27
N ARG A 410 -24.17 8.72 4.93
CA ARG A 410 -25.62 8.87 4.71
C ARG A 410 -25.95 9.19 3.25
N GLN A 411 -25.17 10.07 2.62
CA GLN A 411 -25.34 10.41 1.20
C GLN A 411 -25.14 9.18 0.32
N LEU A 412 -24.07 8.42 0.55
CA LEU A 412 -23.79 7.18 -0.16
C LEU A 412 -24.93 6.16 0.00
N SER A 413 -25.42 5.96 1.22
CA SER A 413 -26.55 5.06 1.51
C SER A 413 -27.84 5.50 0.81
N THR A 414 -28.10 6.81 0.68
CA THR A 414 -29.26 7.31 -0.07
C THR A 414 -29.14 7.09 -1.58
N THR A 415 -27.94 7.18 -2.14
CA THR A 415 -27.68 6.92 -3.57
C THR A 415 -27.72 5.43 -3.88
N GLY A 416 -27.17 4.59 -2.99
CA GLY A 416 -27.12 3.13 -3.13
C GLY A 416 -28.51 2.48 -3.15
N ASN A 417 -29.49 3.02 -2.41
CA ASN A 417 -30.87 2.50 -2.43
C ASN A 417 -31.56 2.58 -3.80
N ASN A 418 -31.02 3.36 -4.75
CA ASN A 418 -31.58 3.51 -6.08
C ASN A 418 -30.95 2.56 -7.12
N VAL A 419 -29.86 1.85 -6.79
CA VAL A 419 -29.10 0.97 -7.69
C VAL A 419 -28.85 -0.35 -6.96
N MET A 420 -29.80 -1.30 -7.05
CA MET A 420 -29.71 -2.58 -6.36
C MET A 420 -29.33 -3.71 -7.32
N ASP A 421 -28.05 -4.01 -7.35
CA ASP A 421 -27.44 -5.18 -7.98
C ASP A 421 -26.33 -5.70 -7.03
N ASN A 422 -25.94 -6.97 -7.06
CA ASN A 422 -24.92 -7.53 -6.15
C ASN A 422 -23.55 -6.85 -6.33
N ALA A 423 -23.25 -6.38 -7.54
CA ALA A 423 -22.09 -5.52 -7.80
C ALA A 423 -22.11 -4.23 -6.96
N ALA A 424 -23.28 -3.75 -6.53
CA ALA A 424 -23.42 -2.54 -5.75
C ALA A 424 -22.88 -2.66 -4.32
N VAL A 425 -22.85 -3.85 -3.69
CA VAL A 425 -22.32 -4.00 -2.32
C VAL A 425 -20.81 -3.82 -2.27
N ASP A 426 -20.10 -4.48 -3.18
CA ASP A 426 -18.65 -4.34 -3.28
C ASP A 426 -18.28 -2.90 -3.63
N VAL A 427 -19.06 -2.25 -4.51
CA VAL A 427 -18.90 -0.83 -4.84
C VAL A 427 -19.20 0.06 -3.64
N LEU A 428 -20.21 -0.25 -2.83
CA LEU A 428 -20.55 0.50 -1.61
C LEU A 428 -19.44 0.36 -0.55
N SER A 429 -18.95 -0.84 -0.26
CA SER A 429 -17.86 -1.04 0.71
C SER A 429 -16.58 -0.29 0.29
N ARG A 430 -16.24 -0.34 -1.01
CA ARG A 430 -15.11 0.44 -1.57
C ARG A 430 -15.32 1.94 -1.40
N SER A 431 -16.53 2.41 -1.68
CA SER A 431 -16.87 3.83 -1.53
C SER A 431 -16.77 4.29 -0.08
N ILE A 432 -17.10 3.41 0.89
CA ILE A 432 -16.95 3.70 2.33
C ILE A 432 -15.47 3.78 2.72
N ASP A 433 -14.63 2.85 2.29
CA ASP A 433 -13.18 2.91 2.58
C ASP A 433 -12.51 4.13 1.92
N ASP A 434 -12.93 4.50 0.70
CA ASP A 434 -12.46 5.72 0.02
C ASP A 434 -12.89 7.00 0.75
N ILE A 435 -14.13 7.05 1.24
CA ILE A 435 -14.64 8.13 2.11
C ILE A 435 -13.80 8.20 3.40
N GLN A 436 -13.57 7.05 4.05
CA GLN A 436 -12.81 6.96 5.29
C GLN A 436 -11.38 7.47 5.10
N GLU A 437 -10.66 6.98 4.09
CA GLU A 437 -9.31 7.44 3.75
C GLU A 437 -9.29 8.95 3.45
N SER A 438 -10.27 9.44 2.68
CA SER A 438 -10.37 10.87 2.34
C SER A 438 -10.58 11.74 3.59
N VAL A 439 -11.43 11.31 4.53
CA VAL A 439 -11.67 12.04 5.78
C VAL A 439 -10.40 12.09 6.63
N ILE A 440 -9.65 10.99 6.71
CA ILE A 440 -8.42 10.94 7.50
C ILE A 440 -7.32 11.81 6.88
N GLN A 441 -7.14 11.76 5.55
CA GLN A 441 -6.17 12.62 4.86
C GLN A 441 -6.48 14.11 5.04
N GLN A 442 -7.76 14.50 4.95
CA GLN A 442 -8.19 15.87 5.23
C GLN A 442 -7.94 16.25 6.70
N PHE A 443 -8.24 15.34 7.63
CA PHE A 443 -7.96 15.56 9.03
C PHE A 443 -6.46 15.74 9.29
N GLN A 444 -5.59 14.88 8.73
CA GLN A 444 -4.14 15.02 8.81
C GLN A 444 -3.67 16.37 8.26
N GLN A 445 -4.23 16.85 7.13
CA GLN A 445 -3.93 18.19 6.60
C GLN A 445 -4.30 19.30 7.58
N THR A 446 -5.50 19.23 8.17
CA THR A 446 -5.96 20.23 9.15
C THR A 446 -5.07 20.22 10.39
N VAL A 447 -4.74 19.05 10.92
CA VAL A 447 -3.89 18.91 12.10
C VAL A 447 -2.46 19.38 11.83
N LEU A 448 -1.93 19.09 10.63
CA LEU A 448 -0.64 19.62 10.21
C LEU A 448 -0.65 21.15 10.10
N GLY A 449 -1.71 21.76 9.58
CA GLY A 449 -1.85 23.22 9.56
C GLY A 449 -1.82 23.82 10.97
N LEU A 450 -2.57 23.23 11.91
CA LEU A 450 -2.57 23.64 13.32
C LEU A 450 -1.20 23.47 13.98
N TRP A 451 -0.45 22.44 13.57
CA TRP A 451 0.91 22.18 14.04
C TRP A 451 1.90 23.21 13.51
N GLU A 452 1.85 23.52 12.21
CA GLU A 452 2.70 24.55 11.60
C GLU A 452 2.41 25.95 12.16
N GLU A 453 1.15 26.28 12.46
CA GLU A 453 0.77 27.53 13.12
C GLU A 453 1.39 27.64 14.53
N LEU A 454 1.46 26.52 15.25
CA LEU A 454 2.08 26.44 16.56
C LEU A 454 3.60 26.68 16.47
N GLU A 455 4.28 26.04 15.52
CA GLU A 455 5.73 26.19 15.31
C GLU A 455 6.10 27.57 14.74
N GLY A 456 5.33 28.09 13.78
CA GLY A 456 5.58 29.37 13.12
C GLY A 456 5.48 30.59 14.04
N CYS A 457 4.72 30.50 15.14
CA CYS A 457 4.64 31.56 16.15
C CYS A 457 5.92 31.71 17.00
N VAL A 458 6.91 30.82 16.87
CA VAL A 458 8.20 30.90 17.58
C VAL A 458 9.21 31.74 16.80
N SER A 459 9.09 31.84 15.47
CA SER A 459 10.10 32.47 14.60
C SER A 459 9.88 33.97 14.30
N SER A 460 8.82 34.59 14.84
CA SER A 460 8.43 35.98 14.52
C SER A 460 8.72 37.01 15.62
N LEU A 461 9.64 36.71 16.55
CA LEU A 461 10.20 37.76 17.41
C LEU A 461 11.17 38.62 16.59
N PRO A 462 10.89 39.91 16.36
CA PRO A 462 11.85 40.79 15.71
C PRO A 462 13.10 40.84 16.58
N HIS A 463 14.26 40.56 15.99
CA HIS A 463 15.53 41.00 16.57
C HIS A 463 15.50 42.53 16.65
N THR A 464 15.03 43.06 17.77
CA THR A 464 15.37 44.41 18.19
C THR A 464 16.87 44.44 18.43
N GLN A 465 17.58 45.04 17.48
CA GLN A 465 18.98 45.44 17.60
C GLN A 465 19.15 46.53 18.67
#